data_AF-A0A269XDB9-F1
#
_entry.id   AF-A0A269XDB9-F1
#
_cell.length_a   1.000
_cell.length_b   1.000
_cell.length_c   1.000
_cell.angle_alpha   90.00
_cell.angle_beta   90.00
_cell.angle_gamma   90.00
#
_symmetry.space_group_name_H-M   'P 1'
#
loop_
_entity.id
_entity.type
_entity.pdbx_description
1 polymer ?
#
loop_
_entity_poly.entity_id
_entity_poly.type
_entity_poly.pdbx_seq_one_letter_code
_entity_poly.pdbx_strand_id
1 'polypeptide(L)' 'MFSPSPAHFGAEPNSNTNVIDLAYPGVLPVVNRRAVDWAMRASMALNMDLATNSKFDRKNYFYPDN' A
#
# COMPACT_ATOMS: atom_id res chain seq x y z
N MET A 1 -3.12 1.10 -0.44
CA MET A 1 -1.72 1.50 -0.74
C MET A 1 -1.40 1.36 -2.22
N PHE A 2 -1.60 0.16 -2.80
CA PHE A 2 -1.34 -0.12 -4.22
C PHE A 2 -2.62 -0.32 -5.07
N SER A 3 -3.77 -0.07 -4.45
CA SER A 3 -5.11 -0.27 -4.98
C SER A 3 -5.92 1.01 -4.74
N PRO A 4 -6.88 1.34 -5.64
CA PRO A 4 -7.76 2.49 -5.50
C PRO A 4 -8.90 2.30 -4.49
N SER A 5 -9.08 1.10 -3.92
CA SER A 5 -10.14 0.87 -2.93
C SER A 5 -10.00 1.79 -1.71
N PRO A 6 -11.11 2.29 -1.14
CA PRO A 6 -11.10 3.09 0.09
C PRO A 6 -10.29 2.47 1.24
N ALA A 7 -9.78 3.32 2.14
CA ALA A 7 -9.00 2.90 3.32
C ALA A 7 -9.74 3.14 4.65
N HIS A 8 -11.06 3.39 4.62
CA HIS A 8 -11.85 3.66 5.81
C HIS A 8 -12.27 2.36 6.52
N PHE A 9 -12.51 2.45 7.82
CA PHE A 9 -12.91 1.31 8.65
C PHE A 9 -14.44 1.20 8.76
N GLY A 10 -14.93 -0.01 9.07
CA GLY A 10 -16.33 -0.26 9.42
C GLY A 10 -17.26 -0.72 8.29
N ALA A 11 -16.73 -0.98 7.09
CA ALA A 11 -17.50 -1.57 6.01
C ALA A 11 -17.80 -3.07 6.25
N GLU A 12 -18.84 -3.60 5.60
CA GLU A 12 -19.17 -5.03 5.61
C GLU A 12 -18.00 -5.88 5.07
N PRO A 13 -17.84 -7.15 5.50
CA PRO A 13 -16.76 -8.02 5.05
C PRO A 13 -16.63 -8.08 3.52
N ASN A 14 -15.41 -7.88 3.02
CA ASN A 14 -15.06 -7.93 1.59
C ASN A 14 -15.80 -6.93 0.67
N SER A 15 -16.58 -5.99 1.21
CA SER A 15 -17.34 -5.00 0.43
C SER A 15 -16.48 -3.85 -0.13
N ASN A 16 -15.28 -3.68 0.39
CA ASN A 16 -14.34 -2.62 0.03
C ASN A 16 -13.08 -3.19 -0.64
N THR A 17 -13.29 -4.01 -1.66
CA THR A 17 -12.23 -4.73 -2.37
C THR A 17 -12.37 -4.51 -3.88
N ASN A 18 -11.26 -4.73 -4.60
CA ASN A 18 -11.26 -4.84 -6.05
C ASN A 18 -10.29 -5.96 -6.49
N VAL A 19 -10.16 -6.16 -7.80
CA VAL A 19 -9.34 -7.22 -8.39
C VAL A 19 -7.86 -7.17 -7.98
N ILE A 20 -7.32 -5.99 -7.66
CA ILE A 20 -5.95 -5.82 -7.16
C ILE A 20 -5.85 -6.35 -5.72
N ASP A 21 -6.81 -5.99 -4.86
CA ASP A 21 -6.85 -6.42 -3.46
C ASP A 21 -7.01 -7.95 -3.35
N LEU A 22 -7.75 -8.54 -4.30
CA LEU A 22 -7.99 -9.98 -4.38
C LEU A 22 -6.91 -10.74 -5.18
N ALA A 23 -5.83 -10.06 -5.58
CA ALA A 23 -4.71 -10.64 -6.32
C ALA A 23 -5.12 -11.46 -7.56
N TYR A 24 -6.12 -10.99 -8.31
CA TYR A 24 -6.57 -11.70 -9.51
C TYR A 24 -5.45 -11.79 -10.56
N PRO A 25 -5.39 -12.87 -11.36
CA PRO A 25 -4.39 -12.98 -12.42
C PRO A 25 -4.45 -11.78 -13.38
N GLY A 26 -3.29 -11.15 -13.64
CA GLY A 26 -3.15 -10.05 -14.60
C GLY A 26 -3.22 -8.63 -14.01
N VAL A 27 -3.44 -8.48 -12.70
CA VAL A 27 -3.46 -7.16 -12.05
C VAL A 27 -2.05 -6.58 -11.81
N LEU A 28 -1.97 -5.26 -11.67
CA LEU A 28 -0.73 -4.52 -11.40
C LEU A 28 -0.92 -3.52 -10.24
N PRO A 29 0.10 -3.31 -9.38
CA PRO A 29 0.03 -2.35 -8.28
C PRO A 29 0.24 -0.91 -8.75
N VAL A 30 -0.52 0.05 -8.20
CA VAL A 30 -0.35 1.49 -8.43
C VAL A 30 -0.15 2.23 -7.11
N VAL A 31 1.04 2.78 -6.89
CA VAL A 31 1.41 3.44 -5.62
C VAL A 31 0.55 4.67 -5.32
N ASN A 32 0.13 4.80 -4.06
CA ASN A 32 -0.57 6.00 -3.58
C ASN A 32 0.42 7.13 -3.30
N ARG A 33 0.34 8.22 -4.07
CA ARG A 33 1.18 9.42 -3.91
C ARG A 33 1.12 10.02 -2.51
N ARG A 34 -0.07 10.19 -1.95
CA ARG A 34 -0.26 10.82 -0.63
C ARG A 34 0.35 9.97 0.49
N ALA A 35 0.31 8.64 0.36
CA ALA A 35 0.96 7.76 1.31
C ALA A 35 2.48 7.92 1.32
N VAL A 36 3.11 8.12 0.14
CA VAL A 36 4.54 8.44 0.03
C VAL A 36 4.85 9.79 0.66
N ASP A 37 4.06 10.83 0.36
CA ASP A 37 4.24 12.16 0.94
C ASP A 37 4.11 12.13 2.48
N TRP A 38 3.18 11.34 3.01
CA TRP A 38 3.01 11.17 4.46
C TRP A 38 4.16 10.39 5.09
N ALA A 39 4.66 9.35 4.44
CA ALA A 39 5.84 8.62 4.91
C ALA A 39 7.06 9.55 4.99
N MET A 40 7.33 10.35 3.95
CA MET A 40 8.40 11.35 3.97
C MET A 40 8.22 12.37 5.09
N ARG A 41 7.01 12.91 5.26
CA ARG A 41 6.70 13.87 6.34
C ARG A 41 6.93 13.27 7.73
N ALA A 42 6.51 12.02 7.94
CA ALA A 42 6.74 11.32 9.20
C ALA A 42 8.25 11.12 9.46
N SER A 43 9.01 10.69 8.45
CA SER A 43 10.47 10.54 8.55
C SER A 43 11.18 11.87 8.87
N MET A 44 10.79 12.98 8.23
CA MET A 44 11.31 14.31 8.56
C MET A 44 10.97 14.71 10.00
N ALA A 45 9.75 14.44 10.47
CA ALA A 45 9.33 14.74 11.85
C ALA A 45 10.13 13.93 12.89
N LEU A 46 10.65 12.76 12.49
CA LEU A 46 11.53 11.92 13.29
C LEU A 46 13.02 12.26 13.10
N ASN A 47 13.35 13.35 12.42
CA ASN A 47 14.72 13.79 12.10
C ASN A 47 15.55 12.70 11.38
N MET A 48 14.92 11.92 10.51
CA MET A 48 15.60 10.89 9.72
C MET A 48 16.23 11.49 8.45
N ASP A 49 17.31 10.86 7.99
CA ASP A 49 17.86 11.10 6.66
C ASP A 49 16.97 10.45 5.59
N LEU A 50 16.54 11.24 4.60
CA LEU A 50 15.70 10.75 3.51
C LEU A 50 16.54 10.21 2.36
N ALA A 51 16.18 9.03 1.86
CA ALA A 51 16.78 8.47 0.66
C ALA A 51 16.35 9.27 -0.58
N THR A 52 17.32 9.67 -1.41
CA THR A 52 17.05 10.28 -2.73
C THR A 52 16.40 9.29 -3.69
N ASN A 53 16.76 8.01 -3.57
CA ASN A 53 16.22 6.92 -4.37
C ASN A 53 15.74 5.81 -3.43
N SER A 54 14.47 5.43 -3.57
CA SER A 54 13.88 4.30 -2.87
C SER A 54 12.95 3.55 -3.81
N LYS A 55 12.80 2.24 -3.59
CA LYS A 55 12.01 1.33 -4.44
C LYS A 55 11.21 0.38 -3.56
N PHE A 56 10.22 -0.28 -4.17
CA PHE A 56 9.45 -1.34 -3.53
C PHE A 56 10.02 -2.72 -3.90
N ASP A 57 9.92 -3.66 -2.96
CA ASP A 57 10.40 -5.04 -3.10
C ASP A 57 9.30 -6.02 -2.65
N ARG A 58 9.32 -7.26 -3.16
CA ARG A 58 8.37 -8.30 -2.77
C ARG A 58 8.87 -9.09 -1.57
N LYS A 59 8.03 -9.28 -0.56
CA LYS A 59 8.27 -10.18 0.58
C LYS A 59 7.39 -11.41 0.44
N ASN A 60 7.96 -12.52 -0.04
CA ASN A 60 7.19 -13.71 -0.41
C ASN A 60 7.00 -14.66 0.78
N TYR A 61 5.75 -15.03 1.09
CA TYR A 61 5.37 -16.05 2.07
C TYR A 61 3.92 -16.49 1.83
N PHE A 62 3.54 -17.68 2.30
CA PHE A 62 2.17 -18.19 2.16
C PHE A 62 1.37 -17.90 3.42
N TYR A 63 0.25 -17.18 3.27
CA TYR A 63 -0.74 -17.03 4.32
C TYR A 63 -2.09 -16.63 3.72
N PRO A 64 -3.25 -17.07 4.25
CA PRO A 64 -4.55 -16.77 3.64
C PRO A 64 -4.95 -15.29 3.56
N ASP A 65 -4.32 -14.41 4.35
CA ASP A 65 -4.57 -12.96 4.35
C ASP A 65 -3.58 -12.16 3.48
N ASN A 66 -2.69 -12.83 2.76
CA ASN A 66 -1.61 -12.22 1.97
C ASN A 66 -1.39 -12.86 0.61
#